data_AF-A0A1V5YS60-F1
#
_entry.id   AF-A0A1V5YS60-F1
#
_cell.length_a   1.000
_cell.length_b   1.000
_cell.length_c   1.000
_cell.angle_alpha   90.00
_cell.angle_beta   90.00
_cell.angle_gamma   90.00
#
_symmetry.space_group_name_H-M   'P 1'
#
loop_
_entity.id
_entity.type
_entity.pdbx_description
1 polymer ?
#
loop_
_entity_poly.entity_id
_entity_poly.type
_entity_poly.pdbx_seq_one_letter_code
_entity_poly.pdbx_strand_id
1 'polypeptide(L)'
;MAGKFVDFHRREKSVQPQVFESLPDNRSLWYETAPEQAEAERRARERAVKLEWLRFAVARCLSSAESRAIVLYYFKGYTTRQCARHLRCHSTTVHRRLVRAIRKLTVYAWLHMPEYFTSEGIAAAVREGLIPPEAACRNSGSSLSALPPAALSETSRGVLPPD
;
A
#
# COMPACT_ATOMS: atom_id res chain seq x y z
N MET A 1 9.71 -8.27 -47.96
CA MET A 1 9.88 -7.19 -46.96
C MET A 1 10.64 -7.75 -45.77
N ALA A 2 11.97 -7.65 -45.78
CA ALA A 2 12.82 -8.12 -44.68
C ALA A 2 13.32 -6.92 -43.88
N GLY A 3 12.88 -6.82 -42.63
CA GLY A 3 13.28 -5.75 -41.72
C GLY A 3 14.79 -5.83 -41.45
N LYS A 4 15.48 -4.71 -41.66
CA LYS A 4 16.88 -4.57 -41.29
C LYS A 4 16.99 -4.62 -39.76
N PHE A 5 17.55 -5.71 -39.24
CA PHE A 5 18.06 -5.75 -37.88
C PHE A 5 19.20 -4.75 -37.77
N VAL A 6 19.07 -3.78 -36.87
CA VAL A 6 20.16 -2.86 -36.54
C VAL A 6 21.00 -3.57 -35.47
N ASP A 7 22.14 -4.11 -35.87
CA ASP A 7 23.14 -4.66 -34.93
C ASP A 7 23.70 -3.52 -34.07
N PHE A 8 23.20 -3.40 -32.84
CA PHE A 8 23.84 -2.60 -31.80
C PHE A 8 25.10 -3.35 -31.32
N HIS A 9 26.19 -3.27 -32.08
CA HIS A 9 27.49 -3.68 -31.59
C HIS A 9 27.90 -2.78 -30.43
N ARG A 10 27.64 -3.24 -29.21
CA ARG A 10 28.08 -2.60 -27.97
C ARG A 10 29.61 -2.69 -27.89
N ARG A 11 30.31 -1.65 -28.34
CA ARG A 11 31.77 -1.52 -28.16
C ARG A 11 32.05 -1.17 -26.71
N GLU A 12 32.22 -2.18 -25.89
CA GLU A 12 32.74 -2.02 -24.53
C GLU A 12 34.24 -1.70 -24.62
N LYS A 13 34.63 -0.52 -24.16
CA LYS A 13 36.04 -0.11 -24.05
C LYS A 13 36.41 -0.10 -22.58
N SER A 14 37.40 -0.89 -22.20
CA SER A 14 38.03 -0.77 -20.89
C SER A 14 38.83 0.53 -20.86
N VAL A 15 38.48 1.42 -19.94
CA VAL A 15 39.12 2.72 -19.80
C VAL A 15 39.65 2.86 -18.37
N GLN A 16 40.77 3.56 -18.20
CA GLN A 16 41.32 3.82 -16.87
C GLN A 16 40.35 4.68 -16.03
N PRO A 17 40.25 4.47 -14.70
CA PRO A 17 39.31 5.18 -13.84
C PRO A 17 39.39 6.71 -13.95
N GLN A 18 40.59 7.27 -14.13
CA GLN A 18 40.79 8.72 -14.25
C GLN A 18 40.08 9.34 -15.46
N VAL A 19 39.79 8.55 -16.50
CA VAL A 19 39.05 9.05 -17.68
C VAL A 19 37.58 9.30 -17.34
N PHE A 20 37.01 8.62 -16.34
CA PHE A 20 35.66 8.90 -15.87
C PHE A 20 35.54 10.29 -15.24
N GLU A 21 36.60 10.80 -14.60
CA GLU A 21 36.62 12.15 -14.00
C GLU A 21 36.57 13.26 -15.06
N SER A 22 36.96 12.96 -16.30
CA SER A 22 36.90 13.90 -17.43
C SER A 22 35.56 13.90 -18.16
N LEU A 23 34.67 12.96 -17.85
CA LEU A 23 33.34 12.91 -18.45
C LEU A 23 32.45 13.96 -17.80
N PRO A 24 31.69 14.73 -18.59
CA PRO A 24 30.78 15.69 -18.02
C PRO A 24 29.66 14.95 -17.28
N ASP A 25 29.52 15.23 -15.98
CA ASP A 25 28.54 14.60 -15.10
C ASP A 25 27.12 14.68 -15.67
N ASN A 26 26.79 15.76 -16.39
CA ASN A 26 25.48 15.96 -17.01
C ASN A 26 25.07 14.94 -18.10
N ARG A 27 25.97 14.04 -18.48
CA ARG A 27 25.70 12.91 -19.39
C ARG A 27 25.78 11.56 -18.70
N SER A 28 26.00 11.53 -17.39
CA SER A 28 25.91 10.30 -16.61
C SER A 28 24.47 9.77 -16.68
N LEU A 29 24.35 8.44 -16.77
CA LEU A 29 23.05 7.76 -16.73
C LEU A 29 22.29 8.03 -15.41
N TRP A 30 23.02 8.47 -14.38
CA TRP A 30 22.53 8.77 -13.04
C TRP A 30 22.48 10.27 -12.74
N TYR A 31 22.73 11.13 -13.74
CA TYR A 31 22.65 12.56 -13.55
C TYR A 31 21.20 13.02 -13.50
N GLU A 32 20.76 13.44 -12.32
CA GLU A 32 19.48 14.09 -12.14
C GLU A 32 19.69 15.60 -12.18
N THR A 33 18.94 16.27 -13.04
CA THR A 33 18.88 17.74 -13.06
C THR A 33 18.23 18.26 -11.77
N ALA A 34 18.55 19.49 -11.35
CA ALA A 34 17.94 20.13 -10.18
C ALA A 34 16.39 20.03 -10.12
N PRO A 35 15.62 20.22 -11.21
CA PRO A 35 14.17 19.98 -11.19
C PRO A 35 13.80 18.51 -10.96
N GLU A 36 14.52 17.55 -11.55
CA GLU A 36 14.27 16.11 -11.33
C GLU A 36 14.52 15.69 -9.89
N GLN A 37 15.58 16.24 -9.26
CA GLN A 37 15.88 16.05 -7.85
C GLN A 37 14.75 16.60 -6.97
N ALA A 38 14.28 17.82 -7.23
CA ALA A 38 13.17 18.42 -6.48
C ALA A 38 11.88 17.61 -6.59
N GLU A 39 11.60 17.02 -7.76
CA GLU A 39 10.47 16.13 -7.97
C GLU A 39 10.65 14.76 -7.29
N ALA A 40 11.86 14.21 -7.30
CA ALA A 40 12.19 12.99 -6.57
C ALA A 40 12.01 13.17 -5.07
N GLU A 41 12.47 14.30 -4.52
CA GLU A 41 12.25 14.67 -3.12
C GLU A 41 10.77 14.85 -2.79
N ARG A 42 10.00 15.53 -3.66
CA ARG A 42 8.55 15.68 -3.47
C ARG A 42 7.88 14.30 -3.39
N ARG A 43 8.19 13.41 -4.33
CA ARG A 43 7.71 12.02 -4.33
C ARG A 43 8.17 11.25 -3.08
N ALA A 44 9.39 11.48 -2.61
CA ALA A 44 9.91 10.86 -1.39
C ALA A 44 9.15 11.34 -0.14
N ARG A 45 8.90 12.65 -0.01
CA ARG A 45 8.09 13.24 1.06
C ARG A 45 6.68 12.69 1.07
N GLU A 46 6.01 12.64 -0.09
CA GLU A 46 4.68 12.04 -0.23
C GLU A 46 4.66 10.55 0.16
N ARG A 47 5.67 9.78 -0.27
CA ARG A 47 5.80 8.36 0.13
C ARG A 47 6.03 8.22 1.62
N ALA A 48 6.83 9.07 2.24
CA ALA A 48 7.10 9.02 3.68
C ALA A 48 5.82 9.25 4.49
N VAL A 49 4.99 10.24 4.11
CA VAL A 49 3.69 10.49 4.76
C VAL A 49 2.77 9.27 4.61
N LYS A 50 2.68 8.69 3.41
CA LYS A 50 1.87 7.48 3.16
C LYS A 50 2.35 6.28 3.96
N LEU A 51 3.67 6.10 4.08
CA LEU A 51 4.26 5.01 4.86
C LEU A 51 4.02 5.20 6.35
N GLU A 52 4.14 6.41 6.88
CA GLU A 52 3.87 6.70 8.29
C GLU A 52 2.41 6.42 8.64
N TRP A 53 1.49 6.85 7.78
CA TRP A 53 0.08 6.49 7.92
C TRP A 53 -0.14 4.98 7.85
N LEU A 54 0.50 4.29 6.91
CA LEU A 54 0.36 2.84 6.78
C LEU A 54 0.88 2.12 8.03
N ARG A 55 1.98 2.58 8.64
CA ARG A 55 2.49 2.05 9.91
C ARG A 55 1.47 2.23 11.03
N PHE A 56 0.85 3.42 11.11
CA PHE A 56 -0.21 3.70 12.07
C PHE A 56 -1.43 2.80 11.86
N ALA A 57 -1.92 2.68 10.61
CA ALA A 57 -3.04 1.83 10.24
C ALA A 57 -2.77 0.35 10.60
N VAL A 58 -1.59 -0.18 10.23
CA VAL A 58 -1.16 -1.55 10.57
C VAL A 58 -1.16 -1.77 12.08
N ALA A 59 -0.62 -0.83 12.86
CA ALA A 59 -0.61 -0.95 14.32
C ALA A 59 -2.01 -0.91 14.93
N ARG A 60 -2.94 -0.16 14.31
CA ARG A 60 -4.29 0.05 14.84
C ARG A 60 -5.28 -1.06 14.50
N CYS A 61 -5.23 -1.60 13.28
CA CYS A 61 -6.28 -2.49 12.77
C CYS A 61 -5.84 -3.94 12.52
N LEU A 62 -4.54 -4.23 12.45
CA LEU A 62 -4.06 -5.60 12.20
C LEU A 62 -3.61 -6.29 13.48
N SER A 63 -3.81 -7.60 13.53
CA SER A 63 -3.17 -8.46 14.52
C SER A 63 -1.67 -8.59 14.24
N SER A 64 -0.90 -9.00 15.25
CA SER A 64 0.55 -9.26 15.10
C SER A 64 0.87 -10.28 14.01
N ALA A 65 0.02 -11.28 13.83
CA ALA A 65 0.16 -12.31 12.80
C ALA A 65 -0.14 -11.79 11.39
N GLU A 66 -1.13 -10.92 11.24
CA GLU A 66 -1.47 -10.25 9.98
C GLU A 66 -0.41 -9.24 9.57
N SER A 67 0.03 -8.41 10.53
CA SER A 67 1.11 -7.43 10.34
C SER A 67 2.40 -8.11 9.88
N ARG A 68 2.84 -9.18 10.55
CA ARG A 68 4.01 -9.96 10.13
C ARG A 68 3.87 -10.54 8.72
N ALA A 69 2.69 -11.02 8.36
CA ALA A 69 2.46 -11.55 7.01
C ALA A 69 2.59 -10.46 5.93
N ILE A 70 2.04 -9.27 6.15
CA ILE A 70 2.18 -8.12 5.23
C ILE A 70 3.64 -7.71 5.10
N VAL A 71 4.36 -7.56 6.22
CA VAL A 71 5.76 -7.14 6.19
C VAL A 71 6.62 -8.13 5.40
N LEU A 72 6.43 -9.43 5.62
CA LEU A 72 7.19 -10.45 4.88
C LEU A 72 6.85 -10.42 3.38
N TYR A 73 5.57 -10.33 3.03
CA TYR A 73 5.14 -10.44 1.63
C TYR A 73 5.43 -9.18 0.81
N TYR A 74 4.96 -8.02 1.26
CA TYR A 74 5.01 -6.78 0.48
C TYR A 74 6.31 -6.00 0.66
N PHE A 75 6.87 -5.97 1.88
CA PHE A 75 8.07 -5.16 2.15
C PHE A 75 9.36 -5.94 1.95
N LYS A 76 9.38 -7.24 2.29
CA LYS A 76 10.56 -8.09 2.09
C LYS A 76 10.53 -8.91 0.78
N GLY A 77 9.43 -8.84 0.03
CA GLY A 77 9.30 -9.52 -1.26
C GLY A 77 9.26 -11.05 -1.18
N TYR A 78 8.90 -11.62 -0.03
CA TYR A 78 8.82 -13.08 0.11
C TYR A 78 7.56 -13.64 -0.58
N THR A 79 7.71 -14.82 -1.17
CA THR A 79 6.58 -15.61 -1.66
C THR A 79 5.71 -16.13 -0.51
N THR A 80 4.45 -16.49 -0.79
CA THR A 80 3.55 -17.09 0.22
C THR A 80 4.12 -18.35 0.87
N ARG A 81 4.89 -19.15 0.13
CA ARG A 81 5.59 -20.35 0.63
C ARG A 81 6.75 -20.00 1.57
N GLN A 82 7.51 -18.95 1.28
CA GLN A 82 8.59 -18.47 2.17
C GLN A 82 8.00 -17.85 3.45
N CYS A 83 6.95 -17.03 3.32
CA CYS A 83 6.22 -16.49 4.47
C CYS A 83 5.68 -17.61 5.38
N ALA A 84 5.14 -18.68 4.81
CA ALA A 84 4.64 -19.85 5.53
C ALA A 84 5.72 -20.52 6.38
N ARG A 85 6.93 -20.68 5.82
CA ARG A 85 8.09 -21.21 6.54
C ARG A 85 8.50 -20.28 7.70
N HIS A 86 8.58 -18.98 7.46
CA HIS A 86 8.93 -18.01 8.50
C HIS A 86 7.89 -17.92 9.62
N LEU A 87 6.60 -18.02 9.29
CA LEU A 87 5.49 -17.92 10.24
C LEU A 87 5.09 -19.27 10.84
N ARG A 88 5.76 -20.37 10.46
CA ARG A 88 5.46 -21.75 10.86
C ARG A 88 3.98 -22.11 10.69
N CYS A 89 3.41 -21.76 9.54
CA CYS A 89 2.02 -22.06 9.21
C CYS A 89 1.87 -22.49 7.75
N HIS A 90 0.69 -22.96 7.36
CA HIS A 90 0.43 -23.38 5.98
C HIS A 90 0.32 -22.16 5.03
N SER A 91 0.69 -22.33 3.76
CA SER A 91 0.65 -21.26 2.74
C SER A 91 -0.75 -20.68 2.55
N THR A 92 -1.79 -21.53 2.62
CA THR A 92 -3.19 -21.07 2.57
C THR A 92 -3.56 -20.19 3.76
N THR A 93 -3.00 -20.46 4.95
CA THR A 93 -3.18 -19.62 6.13
C THR A 93 -2.53 -18.26 5.95
N VAL A 94 -1.33 -18.20 5.36
CA VAL A 94 -0.67 -16.93 5.00
C VAL A 94 -1.53 -16.16 4.02
N HIS A 95 -1.99 -16.80 2.94
CA HIS A 95 -2.85 -16.15 1.95
C HIS A 95 -4.13 -15.57 2.57
N ARG A 96 -4.84 -16.35 3.40
CA ARG A 96 -6.03 -15.87 4.12
C ARG A 96 -5.72 -14.70 5.04
N ARG A 97 -4.57 -14.71 5.73
CA ARG A 97 -4.12 -13.58 6.56
C ARG A 97 -3.86 -12.34 5.73
N LEU A 98 -3.17 -12.47 4.59
CA LEU A 98 -2.91 -11.35 3.67
C LEU A 98 -4.22 -10.73 3.17
N VAL A 99 -5.16 -11.54 2.69
CA VAL A 99 -6.47 -11.06 2.22
C VAL A 99 -7.22 -10.33 3.33
N ARG A 100 -7.30 -10.90 4.54
CA ARG A 100 -7.95 -10.23 5.69
C ARG A 100 -7.25 -8.92 6.06
N ALA A 101 -5.92 -8.92 6.09
CA ALA A 101 -5.14 -7.75 6.44
C ALA A 101 -5.34 -6.61 5.44
N ILE A 102 -5.35 -6.92 4.13
CA ILE A 102 -5.66 -5.96 3.07
C ILE A 102 -7.07 -5.42 3.24
N ARG A 103 -8.07 -6.28 3.43
CA ARG A 103 -9.46 -5.83 3.67
C ARG A 103 -9.58 -4.83 4.81
N LYS A 104 -8.94 -5.12 5.95
CA LYS A 104 -8.93 -4.22 7.12
C LYS A 104 -8.25 -2.88 6.80
N LEU A 105 -7.11 -2.92 6.12
CA LEU A 105 -6.40 -1.70 5.71
C LEU A 105 -7.20 -0.89 4.70
N THR A 106 -7.85 -1.52 3.73
CA THR A 106 -8.68 -0.84 2.72
C THR A 106 -9.88 -0.16 3.37
N VAL A 107 -10.59 -0.85 4.27
CA VAL A 107 -11.70 -0.24 5.01
C VAL A 107 -11.22 0.92 5.88
N TYR A 108 -10.08 0.76 6.56
CA TYR A 108 -9.50 1.82 7.37
C TYR A 108 -9.06 3.03 6.54
N ALA A 109 -8.41 2.79 5.40
CA ALA A 109 -8.03 3.81 4.44
C ALA A 109 -9.27 4.56 3.93
N TRP A 110 -10.34 3.85 3.60
CA TRP A 110 -11.57 4.47 3.12
C TRP A 110 -12.21 5.40 4.18
N LEU A 111 -12.22 5.00 5.44
CA LEU A 111 -12.77 5.81 6.54
C LEU A 111 -11.96 7.08 6.85
N HIS A 112 -10.64 7.04 6.66
CA HIS A 112 -9.73 8.09 7.12
C HIS A 112 -9.03 8.87 6.00
N MET A 113 -9.10 8.37 4.77
CA MET A 113 -8.40 8.88 3.59
C MET A 113 -9.27 8.75 2.32
N PRO A 114 -10.52 9.26 2.31
CA PRO A 114 -11.43 9.10 1.18
C PRO A 114 -10.90 9.75 -0.10
N GLU A 115 -10.10 10.82 0.02
CA GLU A 115 -9.51 11.57 -1.08
C GLU A 115 -8.58 10.74 -1.97
N TYR A 116 -8.05 9.63 -1.46
CA TYR A 116 -7.14 8.75 -2.20
C TYR A 116 -7.84 7.62 -2.97
N PHE A 117 -9.17 7.49 -2.83
CA PHE A 117 -9.95 6.47 -3.52
C PHE A 117 -10.76 7.09 -4.66
N THR A 118 -10.37 6.78 -5.91
CA THR A 118 -11.18 7.15 -7.10
C THR A 118 -12.48 6.34 -7.14
N SER A 119 -13.52 6.90 -7.75
CA SER A 119 -14.82 6.22 -7.93
C SER A 119 -14.68 4.84 -8.59
N GLU A 120 -13.80 4.72 -9.60
CA GLU A 120 -13.48 3.46 -10.26
C GLU A 120 -12.75 2.46 -9.33
N GLY A 121 -11.80 2.96 -8.53
CA GLY A 121 -11.08 2.15 -7.54
C GLY A 121 -12.00 1.62 -6.45
N ILE A 122 -12.97 2.43 -6.01
CA ILE A 122 -14.01 2.02 -5.05
C ILE A 122 -14.88 0.92 -5.66
N ALA A 123 -15.36 1.11 -6.90
CA ALA A 123 -16.18 0.10 -7.58
C ALA A 123 -15.44 -1.23 -7.77
N ALA A 124 -14.15 -1.20 -8.09
CA ALA A 124 -13.32 -2.40 -8.17
C ALA A 124 -13.17 -3.09 -6.81
N ALA A 125 -12.87 -2.34 -5.75
CA ALA A 125 -12.72 -2.89 -4.40
C ALA A 125 -14.02 -3.50 -3.86
N VAL A 126 -15.18 -2.95 -4.21
CA VAL A 126 -16.49 -3.55 -3.88
C VAL A 126 -16.72 -4.85 -4.66
N ARG A 127 -16.43 -4.89 -5.97
CA ARG A 127 -16.55 -6.11 -6.79
C ARG A 127 -15.68 -7.26 -6.28
N GLU A 128 -14.47 -6.96 -5.80
CA GLU A 128 -13.54 -7.94 -5.22
C GLU A 128 -13.89 -8.33 -3.77
N GLY A 129 -14.96 -7.75 -3.21
CA GLY A 129 -15.38 -7.98 -1.83
C GLY A 129 -14.33 -7.51 -0.81
N LEU A 130 -13.53 -6.50 -1.17
CA LEU A 130 -12.57 -5.88 -0.27
C LEU A 130 -13.22 -4.83 0.63
N ILE A 131 -14.25 -4.17 0.12
CA ILE A 131 -15.07 -3.19 0.83
C ILE A 131 -16.53 -3.67 0.80
N PRO A 132 -17.25 -3.63 1.93
CA PRO A 132 -18.69 -3.90 1.93
C PRO A 132 -19.47 -2.86 1.10
N PRO A 133 -20.49 -3.26 0.31
CA PRO A 133 -21.28 -2.33 -0.49
C PRO A 133 -21.96 -1.24 0.35
N GLU A 134 -22.38 -1.56 1.58
CA GLU A 134 -22.98 -0.63 2.54
C GLU A 134 -22.00 0.43 3.06
N ALA A 135 -20.69 0.17 2.97
CA ALA A 135 -19.68 1.19 3.25
C ALA A 135 -19.51 2.12 2.04
N ALA A 136 -19.46 1.58 0.81
CA ALA A 136 -19.27 2.38 -0.41
C ALA A 136 -20.36 3.45 -0.64
N CYS A 137 -21.61 3.17 -0.26
CA CYS A 137 -22.73 4.09 -0.44
C CYS A 137 -22.71 5.34 0.47
N ARG A 138 -21.87 5.39 1.52
CA ARG A 138 -21.85 6.56 2.44
C ARG A 138 -21.25 7.82 1.83
N ASN A 139 -20.50 7.71 0.73
CA ASN A 139 -19.70 8.82 0.19
C ASN A 139 -20.07 9.25 -1.24
N SER A 140 -21.12 8.69 -1.86
CA SER A 140 -21.51 9.04 -3.24
C SER A 140 -22.46 10.23 -3.35
N GLY A 141 -22.77 10.94 -2.26
CA GLY A 141 -23.61 12.13 -2.33
C GLY A 141 -23.72 12.83 -0.99
N SER A 142 -23.39 14.12 -0.99
CA SER A 142 -23.71 15.04 0.11
C SER A 142 -25.20 14.94 0.45
N SER A 143 -25.53 14.55 1.69
CA SER A 143 -26.81 14.84 2.36
C SER A 143 -26.68 14.52 3.86
N LEU A 144 -26.50 15.56 4.66
CA LEU A 144 -26.61 15.61 6.11
C LEU A 144 -28.04 15.29 6.63
N SER A 145 -28.76 14.33 6.05
CA SER A 145 -30.18 14.08 6.37
C SER A 145 -30.59 12.62 6.57
N ALA A 146 -29.65 11.69 6.76
CA ALA A 146 -30.00 10.31 7.10
C ALA A 146 -29.02 9.65 8.07
N LEU A 147 -28.80 10.27 9.23
CA LEU A 147 -28.53 9.48 10.43
C LEU A 147 -29.86 8.86 10.87
N PRO A 148 -30.01 7.53 10.98
CA PRO A 148 -31.05 7.01 11.85
C PRO A 148 -30.76 7.52 13.27
N PRO A 149 -31.71 8.16 13.97
CA PRO A 149 -31.54 8.56 15.36
C PRO A 149 -31.59 7.28 16.20
N ALA A 150 -30.43 6.67 16.41
CA ALA A 150 -30.22 5.66 17.44
C ALA A 150 -28.87 5.89 18.12
N ALA A 151 -28.59 7.16 18.43
CA ALA A 151 -28.02 7.49 19.73
C ALA A 151 -29.19 7.56 20.72
N LEU A 152 -29.54 6.41 21.28
CA LEU A 152 -30.23 6.27 22.57
C LEU A 152 -29.37 5.23 23.31
N SER A 153 -28.54 5.69 24.26
CA SER A 153 -28.84 5.51 25.69
C SER A 153 -29.12 4.03 26.00
N GLU A 154 -28.20 3.27 26.56
CA GLU A 154 -27.92 3.16 28.00
C GLU A 154 -26.73 2.18 28.11
N THR A 155 -25.59 2.45 28.74
CA THR A 155 -25.44 2.70 30.18
C THR A 155 -26.53 2.08 31.05
N SER A 156 -26.71 0.76 30.97
CA SER A 156 -27.09 -0.01 32.15
C SER A 156 -26.16 -1.21 32.32
N ARG A 157 -25.24 -1.05 33.28
CA ARG A 157 -24.58 -2.15 33.96
C ARG A 157 -25.66 -2.93 34.69
N GLY A 158 -25.99 -4.12 34.22
CA GLY A 158 -26.63 -5.14 35.03
C GLY A 158 -25.57 -5.84 35.87
N VAL A 159 -25.19 -5.24 36.99
CA VAL A 159 -24.52 -5.93 38.10
C VAL A 159 -25.60 -6.73 38.81
N LEU A 160 -25.49 -8.05 38.80
CA LEU A 160 -26.20 -8.93 39.74
C LEU A 160 -25.67 -8.67 41.15
N PRO A 161 -26.52 -8.39 42.16
CA PRO A 161 -26.18 -8.66 43.53
C PRO A 161 -26.65 -10.07 43.95
N PRO A 162 -25.93 -10.72 44.87
CA PRO A 162 -26.33 -12.01 45.44
C PRO A 162 -27.37 -11.82 46.55
N ASP A 163 -28.31 -12.78 46.63
CA ASP A 163 -28.64 -13.59 47.82
C ASP A 163 -29.53 -14.78 47.38
#